data_AF-A0A4R4Z076-F1
#
_entry.id   AF-A0A4R4Z076-F1
#
_cell.length_a   1.000
_cell.length_b   1.000
_cell.length_c   1.000
_cell.angle_alpha   90.00
_cell.angle_beta   90.00
_cell.angle_gamma   90.00
#
_symmetry.space_group_name_H-M   'P 1'
#
loop_
_entity.id
_entity.type
_entity.pdbx_description
1 polymer ?
#
loop_
_entity_poly.entity_id
_entity_poly.type
_entity_poly.pdbx_seq_one_letter_code
_entity_poly.pdbx_strand_id
1 'polypeptide(L)'
;MSSPGNWGSNEYGQYDPITGQPIAGNPSGSAPQLGAQYQGFGTFSQPQQPPQHPQQPPQQQQPVHPGMAGGYPVQPAPPGKSRGPLIAAIALASVAVIAIVTTIVVLSTSGGPSVASPPPPARTSSPTKPTTSTPPPTSGVANPNLTPVVDGWQVATVPKRGAVYDLPAGGGWKLDPNPENVHAFGPPDDPVTMTGVADYMEGFCSGDAGSFRATTGVSARKGPDDTTVANETAQKLAELAYVRDGNKPLVVLGPPEQVQLPGGIPAVRVTARVTLMAPGPCDSKNAAVSVLSTNSDGQSSMVFLAVADQDVPDAVPIDTLNKITQSLRSMPK
;
A
#
# COMPACT_ATOMS: atom_id res chain seq x y z
N MET A 1 7.86 -8.29 9.66
CA MET A 1 6.87 -9.28 9.21
C MET A 1 7.60 -10.57 8.91
N SER A 2 7.38 -11.62 9.70
CA SER A 2 7.62 -12.96 9.14
C SER A 2 6.72 -13.03 7.91
N SER A 3 7.27 -13.34 6.73
CA SER A 3 6.48 -13.31 5.49
C SER A 3 5.21 -14.15 5.72
N PRO A 4 3.99 -13.64 5.44
CA PRO A 4 2.77 -14.35 5.78
C PRO A 4 2.71 -15.67 5.01
N GLY A 5 3.15 -16.75 5.64
CA GLY A 5 3.21 -18.05 5.02
C GLY A 5 4.36 -18.20 4.02
N ASN A 6 4.84 -19.42 3.94
CA ASN A 6 5.65 -19.98 2.89
C ASN A 6 5.03 -19.68 1.50
N TRP A 7 5.31 -18.50 0.93
CA TRP A 7 5.06 -18.23 -0.49
C TRP A 7 6.09 -19.06 -1.24
N GLY A 8 5.64 -20.22 -1.70
CA GLY A 8 6.45 -21.20 -2.40
C GLY A 8 7.34 -20.51 -3.43
N SER A 9 8.61 -20.93 -3.41
CA SER A 9 9.56 -20.78 -4.50
C SER A 9 8.89 -20.49 -5.86
N ASN A 10 9.00 -19.25 -6.33
CA ASN A 10 9.07 -18.92 -7.76
C ASN A 10 8.07 -19.62 -8.72
N GLU A 11 6.84 -19.91 -8.32
CA GLU A 11 5.78 -20.20 -9.30
C GLU A 11 5.12 -18.89 -9.70
N TYR A 12 5.72 -18.29 -10.73
CA TYR A 12 5.23 -17.12 -11.45
C TYR A 12 3.90 -17.45 -12.13
N GLY A 13 2.81 -17.52 -11.37
CA GLY A 13 1.47 -17.39 -11.92
C GLY A 13 1.33 -16.00 -12.52
N GLN A 14 0.97 -15.91 -13.80
CA GLN A 14 0.57 -14.64 -14.39
C GLN A 14 -0.79 -14.28 -13.80
N TYR A 15 -0.87 -13.24 -12.97
CA TYR A 15 -2.14 -12.69 -12.49
C TYR A 15 -2.47 -11.41 -13.26
N ASP A 16 -3.74 -11.23 -13.59
CA ASP A 16 -4.24 -9.96 -14.10
C ASP A 16 -4.08 -8.91 -12.99
N PRO A 17 -3.32 -7.83 -13.23
CA PRO A 17 -2.97 -6.89 -12.19
C PRO A 17 -4.13 -5.93 -11.84
N ILE A 18 -5.24 -5.94 -12.58
CA ILE A 18 -6.48 -5.19 -12.29
C ILE A 18 -7.45 -6.07 -11.51
N THR A 19 -7.65 -7.32 -11.94
CA THR A 19 -8.68 -8.19 -11.38
C THR A 19 -8.16 -9.15 -10.31
N GLY A 20 -6.84 -9.35 -10.21
CA GLY A 20 -6.23 -10.34 -9.32
C GLY A 20 -6.50 -11.79 -9.73
N GLN A 21 -7.14 -12.02 -10.88
CA GLN A 21 -7.48 -13.36 -11.37
C GLN A 21 -6.26 -14.01 -12.05
N PRO A 22 -6.09 -15.34 -11.95
CA PRO A 22 -5.06 -16.03 -12.72
C PRO A 22 -5.33 -15.89 -14.22
N ILE A 23 -4.33 -15.46 -14.98
CA ILE A 23 -4.33 -15.50 -16.44
C ILE A 23 -4.11 -16.97 -16.80
N ALA A 24 -5.07 -17.58 -17.50
CA ALA A 24 -4.98 -18.97 -17.91
C ALA A 24 -3.71 -19.21 -18.76
N GLY A 25 -2.67 -19.74 -18.13
CA GLY A 25 -1.45 -20.16 -18.79
C GLY A 25 -1.68 -21.49 -19.52
N ASN A 26 -1.39 -21.51 -20.82
CA ASN A 26 -1.41 -22.73 -21.63
C ASN A 26 -0.27 -23.67 -21.13
N PRO A 27 -0.54 -24.93 -20.76
CA PRO A 27 0.48 -25.82 -20.22
C PRO A 27 1.29 -26.45 -21.35
N SER A 28 2.32 -25.77 -21.84
CA SER A 28 3.37 -26.42 -22.62
C SER A 28 4.64 -25.59 -22.60
N GLY A 29 5.65 -26.07 -21.89
CA GLY A 29 6.98 -25.48 -21.86
C GLY A 29 7.64 -25.49 -23.24
N SER A 30 8.18 -24.34 -23.64
CA SER A 30 9.35 -24.22 -24.51
C SER A 30 9.87 -22.77 -24.47
N ALA A 31 11.20 -22.65 -24.54
CA ALA A 31 12.03 -21.47 -24.26
C ALA A 31 11.68 -20.20 -25.09
N PRO A 32 12.06 -18.99 -24.61
CA PRO A 32 11.78 -17.76 -25.33
C PRO A 32 12.71 -17.60 -26.55
N GLN A 33 12.11 -17.57 -27.75
CA GLN A 33 12.73 -17.00 -28.95
C GLN A 33 12.63 -15.48 -28.89
N LEU A 34 13.80 -14.85 -29.02
CA LEU A 34 14.00 -13.42 -29.27
C LEU A 34 13.31 -12.99 -30.57
N GLY A 35 12.57 -11.88 -30.51
CA GLY A 35 12.33 -11.02 -31.66
C GLY A 35 10.86 -10.89 -32.08
N ALA A 36 10.20 -9.85 -31.60
CA ALA A 36 9.18 -9.15 -32.38
C ALA A 36 9.09 -7.70 -31.91
N GLN A 37 9.45 -6.79 -32.82
CA GLN A 37 9.29 -5.36 -32.71
C GLN A 37 7.82 -4.99 -32.50
N TYR A 38 7.53 -4.08 -31.58
CA TYR A 38 6.27 -3.34 -31.60
C TYR A 38 6.52 -1.95 -32.20
N GLN A 39 6.13 -1.81 -33.47
CA GLN A 39 5.94 -0.54 -34.15
C GLN A 39 4.50 -0.07 -33.97
N GLY A 40 4.34 1.20 -33.59
CA GLY A 40 3.61 2.16 -34.41
C GLY A 40 2.08 2.14 -34.40
N PHE A 41 1.52 3.22 -33.87
CA PHE A 41 0.16 3.72 -34.13
C PHE A 41 -0.17 3.78 -35.63
N GLY A 42 -1.39 3.40 -36.01
CA GLY A 42 -1.91 3.59 -37.37
C GLY A 42 -3.37 3.18 -37.53
N THR A 43 -4.18 4.16 -37.93
CA THR A 43 -5.60 4.13 -38.32
C THR A 43 -5.90 3.17 -39.48
N PHE A 44 -7.14 2.64 -39.59
CA PHE A 44 -8.00 2.60 -40.80
C PHE A 44 -9.25 1.69 -40.56
N SER A 45 -10.24 1.86 -41.43
CA SER A 45 -11.69 1.73 -41.29
C SER A 45 -12.35 0.46 -41.86
N GLN A 46 -13.43 0.00 -41.19
CA GLN A 46 -14.63 -0.75 -41.69
C GLN A 46 -14.48 -2.13 -42.40
N PRO A 47 -15.53 -2.98 -42.53
CA PRO A 47 -16.98 -2.74 -42.32
C PRO A 47 -17.72 -3.73 -41.38
N GLN A 48 -18.95 -3.32 -41.05
CA GLN A 48 -19.96 -3.97 -40.20
C GLN A 48 -20.34 -5.40 -40.63
N GLN A 49 -20.49 -6.29 -39.65
CA GLN A 49 -21.27 -7.53 -39.77
C GLN A 49 -22.53 -7.45 -38.89
N PRO A 50 -23.68 -7.99 -39.35
CA PRO A 50 -24.97 -7.86 -38.66
C PRO A 50 -25.05 -8.72 -37.38
N PRO A 51 -25.78 -8.28 -36.34
CA PRO A 51 -25.86 -9.02 -35.08
C PRO A 51 -26.76 -10.25 -35.21
N GLN A 52 -26.27 -11.42 -34.79
CA GLN A 52 -27.09 -12.60 -34.54
C GLN A 52 -27.73 -12.52 -33.15
N HIS A 53 -29.06 -12.64 -33.11
CA HIS A 53 -29.87 -12.62 -31.91
C HIS A 53 -29.71 -13.93 -31.08
N PRO A 54 -29.39 -13.87 -29.78
CA PRO A 54 -29.55 -15.01 -28.90
C PRO A 54 -31.02 -15.17 -28.46
N GLN A 55 -31.55 -16.37 -28.67
CA GLN A 55 -32.89 -16.80 -28.26
C GLN A 55 -33.03 -16.85 -26.73
N GLN A 56 -34.11 -16.25 -26.21
CA GLN A 56 -34.53 -16.35 -24.81
C GLN A 56 -35.33 -17.65 -24.57
N PRO A 57 -35.16 -18.34 -23.42
CA PRO A 57 -35.99 -19.48 -23.05
C PRO A 57 -37.38 -19.05 -22.53
N PRO A 58 -38.42 -19.88 -22.72
CA PRO A 58 -39.81 -19.52 -22.46
C PRO A 58 -40.14 -19.41 -20.97
N GLN A 59 -40.76 -18.29 -20.57
CA GLN A 59 -41.35 -18.12 -19.24
C GLN A 59 -42.67 -18.90 -19.12
N GLN A 60 -42.76 -19.71 -18.09
CA GLN A 60 -44.00 -20.37 -17.69
C GLN A 60 -44.90 -19.38 -16.95
N GLN A 61 -46.14 -19.29 -17.43
CA GLN A 61 -47.23 -18.52 -16.84
C GLN A 61 -47.70 -19.18 -15.54
N GLN A 62 -47.76 -18.42 -14.44
CA GLN A 62 -48.50 -18.82 -13.25
C GLN A 62 -49.86 -18.09 -13.17
N PRO A 63 -50.92 -18.75 -12.64
CA PRO A 63 -52.29 -18.25 -12.70
C PRO A 63 -52.58 -17.10 -11.72
N VAL A 64 -53.48 -16.23 -12.14
CA VAL A 64 -53.97 -15.04 -11.42
C VAL A 64 -55.04 -15.45 -10.39
N HIS A 65 -54.84 -15.11 -9.12
CA HIS A 65 -55.87 -15.18 -8.08
C HIS A 65 -56.41 -13.77 -7.76
N PRO A 66 -57.74 -13.54 -7.83
CA PRO A 66 -58.33 -12.24 -7.52
C PRO A 66 -58.78 -12.14 -6.06
N GLY A 67 -58.43 -11.03 -5.41
CA GLY A 67 -59.09 -10.53 -4.20
C GLY A 67 -58.19 -10.45 -2.97
N MET A 68 -57.89 -9.22 -2.54
CA MET A 68 -58.16 -8.72 -1.19
C MET A 68 -57.73 -7.26 -1.07
N ALA A 69 -58.71 -6.41 -0.79
CA ALA A 69 -58.53 -5.05 -0.33
C ALA A 69 -58.12 -5.06 1.15
N GLY A 70 -57.18 -4.20 1.54
CA GLY A 70 -56.80 -4.02 2.94
C GLY A 70 -55.67 -3.02 3.11
N GLY A 71 -56.03 -1.78 3.44
CA GLY A 71 -55.07 -0.73 3.78
C GLY A 71 -54.41 -0.98 5.15
N TYR A 72 -53.16 -0.54 5.28
CA TYR A 72 -52.47 -0.45 6.57
C TYR A 72 -52.03 1.00 6.82
N PRO A 73 -52.18 1.51 8.06
CA PRO A 73 -51.85 2.89 8.41
C PRO A 73 -50.34 3.12 8.51
N VAL A 74 -49.94 4.33 8.12
CA VAL A 74 -48.58 4.88 8.24
C VAL A 74 -48.22 5.07 9.71
N GLN A 75 -47.11 4.47 10.16
CA GLN A 75 -46.52 4.75 11.47
C GLN A 75 -45.77 6.09 11.47
N PRO A 76 -45.89 6.93 12.52
CA PRO A 76 -45.11 8.16 12.66
C PRO A 76 -43.63 7.87 12.91
N ALA A 77 -42.75 8.65 12.28
CA ALA A 77 -41.30 8.59 12.51
C ALA A 77 -40.93 9.07 13.94
N PRO A 78 -39.92 8.46 14.58
CA PRO A 78 -39.47 8.87 15.91
C PRO A 78 -38.64 10.18 15.88
N PRO A 79 -38.65 10.98 16.97
CA PRO A 79 -38.08 12.32 17.00
C PRO A 79 -36.54 12.31 16.99
N GLY A 80 -35.96 13.19 16.17
CA GLY A 80 -34.51 13.34 16.00
C GLY A 80 -33.81 13.86 17.26
N LYS A 81 -32.78 13.13 17.71
CA LYS A 81 -31.87 13.55 18.78
C LYS A 81 -30.92 14.64 18.27
N SER A 82 -30.90 15.78 18.95
CA SER A 82 -30.03 16.91 18.66
C SER A 82 -28.57 16.62 19.01
N ARG A 83 -27.66 16.84 18.05
CA ARG A 83 -26.21 16.59 18.15
C ARG A 83 -25.42 17.70 18.87
N GLY A 84 -26.08 18.54 19.66
CA GLY A 84 -25.48 19.70 20.33
C GLY A 84 -24.36 19.38 21.32
N PRO A 85 -24.51 18.42 22.25
CA PRO A 85 -23.51 18.23 23.32
C PRO A 85 -22.28 17.41 22.90
N LEU A 86 -22.32 16.68 21.77
CA LEU A 86 -21.19 15.86 21.30
C LEU A 86 -20.05 16.71 20.70
N ILE A 87 -20.39 17.84 20.07
CA ILE A 87 -19.41 18.77 19.47
C ILE A 87 -18.64 19.53 20.56
N ALA A 88 -19.28 19.84 21.68
CA ALA A 88 -18.62 20.50 22.82
C ALA A 88 -17.58 19.59 23.52
N ALA A 89 -17.82 18.28 23.56
CA ALA A 89 -16.88 17.32 24.17
C ALA A 89 -15.60 17.12 23.32
N ILE A 90 -15.70 17.20 21.99
CA ILE A 90 -14.57 17.02 21.06
C ILE A 90 -13.65 18.25 21.05
N ALA A 91 -14.20 19.45 21.22
CA ALA A 91 -13.43 20.69 21.27
C ALA A 91 -12.59 20.85 22.56
N LEU A 92 -13.04 20.30 23.69
CA LEU A 92 -12.32 20.37 24.97
C LEU A 92 -11.15 19.36 25.07
N ALA A 93 -11.27 18.19 24.43
CA ALA A 93 -10.19 17.20 24.41
C ALA A 93 -8.97 17.65 23.56
N SER A 94 -9.19 18.47 22.53
CA SER A 94 -8.14 18.93 21.62
C SER A 94 -7.25 20.03 22.24
N VAL A 95 -7.79 20.89 23.10
CA VAL A 95 -6.99 21.91 23.81
C VAL A 95 -6.08 21.28 24.88
N ALA A 96 -6.54 20.21 25.54
CA ALA A 96 -5.76 19.52 26.58
C ALA A 96 -4.50 18.83 26.01
N VAL A 97 -4.57 18.28 24.79
CA VAL A 97 -3.41 17.60 24.16
C VAL A 97 -2.33 18.60 23.74
N ILE A 98 -2.69 19.81 23.29
CA ILE A 98 -1.73 20.84 22.89
C ILE A 98 -0.93 21.39 24.10
N ALA A 99 -1.56 21.49 25.27
CA ALA A 99 -0.89 21.93 26.50
C ALA A 99 0.13 20.89 27.03
N ILE A 100 -0.15 19.59 26.87
CA ILE A 100 0.77 18.53 27.32
C ILE A 100 2.02 18.47 26.42
N VAL A 101 1.86 18.62 25.10
CA VAL A 101 2.98 18.56 24.15
C VAL A 101 3.94 19.76 24.30
N THR A 102 3.42 20.97 24.57
CA THR A 102 4.26 22.15 24.79
C THR A 102 5.07 22.09 26.09
N THR A 103 4.53 21.45 27.14
CA THR A 103 5.24 21.34 28.43
C THR A 103 6.43 20.37 28.36
N ILE A 104 6.33 19.27 27.59
CA ILE A 104 7.41 18.28 27.44
C ILE A 104 8.59 18.83 26.64
N VAL A 105 8.34 19.64 25.60
CA VAL A 105 9.41 20.21 24.76
C VAL A 105 10.20 21.31 25.49
N VAL A 106 9.55 22.09 26.36
CA VAL A 106 10.22 23.15 27.15
C VAL A 106 11.02 22.59 28.34
N LEU A 107 10.57 21.48 28.94
CA LEU A 107 11.32 20.81 30.02
C LEU A 107 12.52 19.98 29.51
N SER A 108 12.53 19.59 28.22
CA SER A 108 13.64 18.81 27.64
C SER A 108 14.78 19.69 27.07
N THR A 109 14.59 21.01 27.02
CA THR A 109 15.57 21.98 26.47
C THR A 109 16.19 22.91 27.52
N SER A 110 15.90 22.70 28.81
CA SER A 110 16.33 23.58 29.90
C SER A 110 17.15 22.85 30.98
N GLY A 111 18.49 22.81 30.79
CA GLY A 111 19.47 22.97 31.88
C GLY A 111 19.86 21.77 32.75
N GLY A 112 21.12 21.35 32.62
CA GLY A 112 21.87 20.57 33.62
C GLY A 112 23.40 20.69 33.39
N PRO A 113 24.23 20.92 34.43
CA PRO A 113 25.51 21.61 34.30
C PRO A 113 26.72 20.75 33.86
N SER A 114 27.68 21.46 33.27
CA SER A 114 29.01 20.99 32.87
C SER A 114 29.80 20.44 34.04
N VAL A 115 30.27 19.19 33.92
CA VAL A 115 31.32 18.62 34.78
C VAL A 115 32.46 18.16 33.86
N ALA A 116 33.58 18.88 33.97
CA ALA A 116 34.82 18.55 33.28
C ALA A 116 35.37 17.20 33.78
N SER A 117 35.84 16.37 32.84
CA SER A 117 36.68 15.21 33.15
C SER A 117 38.04 15.32 32.44
N PRO A 118 39.13 14.81 33.05
CA PRO A 118 40.50 15.10 32.64
C PRO A 118 40.96 14.25 31.44
N PRO A 119 42.02 14.64 30.71
CA PRO A 119 42.41 13.99 29.47
C PRO A 119 43.23 12.69 29.73
N PRO A 120 42.95 11.57 29.02
CA PRO A 120 43.87 10.45 28.93
C PRO A 120 44.85 10.58 27.74
N PRO A 121 45.97 9.85 27.77
CA PRO A 121 47.21 10.21 27.09
C PRO A 121 47.27 9.86 25.60
N ALA A 122 48.15 10.57 24.90
CA ALA A 122 48.52 10.34 23.51
C ALA A 122 48.92 8.88 23.25
N ARG A 123 48.37 8.29 22.18
CA ARG A 123 48.87 7.04 21.59
C ARG A 123 49.13 7.21 20.10
N THR A 124 50.28 6.68 19.76
CA THR A 124 51.07 6.74 18.54
C THR A 124 50.30 6.28 17.30
N SER A 125 50.29 7.12 16.25
CA SER A 125 49.82 6.77 14.91
C SER A 125 50.81 5.83 14.22
N SER A 126 50.34 4.66 13.82
CA SER A 126 50.99 3.83 12.79
C SER A 126 50.07 3.79 11.55
N PRO A 127 50.59 3.94 10.32
CA PRO A 127 49.75 4.06 9.13
C PRO A 127 49.29 2.69 8.65
N THR A 128 47.99 2.43 8.70
CA THR A 128 47.39 1.28 8.01
C THR A 128 46.81 1.74 6.68
N LYS A 129 47.38 1.18 5.61
CA LYS A 129 47.02 1.28 4.19
C LYS A 129 45.49 1.23 3.98
N PRO A 130 44.89 2.09 3.14
CA PRO A 130 43.48 1.99 2.80
C PRO A 130 43.26 0.76 1.91
N THR A 131 42.54 -0.23 2.42
CA THR A 131 41.98 -1.28 1.57
C THR A 131 40.63 -0.77 1.08
N THR A 132 40.56 -0.44 -0.21
CA THR A 132 39.35 -0.04 -0.92
C THR A 132 38.35 -1.18 -0.88
N SER A 133 37.44 -1.17 0.10
CA SER A 133 36.28 -2.06 0.11
C SER A 133 35.15 -1.40 -0.67
N THR A 134 34.96 -1.83 -1.90
CA THR A 134 33.80 -1.53 -2.74
C THR A 134 32.50 -1.85 -1.97
N PRO A 135 31.53 -0.92 -1.87
CA PRO A 135 30.21 -1.23 -1.32
C PRO A 135 29.54 -2.35 -2.14
N PRO A 136 28.80 -3.28 -1.51
CA PRO A 136 28.06 -4.31 -2.22
C PRO A 136 27.04 -3.68 -3.19
N PRO A 137 26.74 -4.34 -4.32
CA PRO A 137 25.92 -3.75 -5.39
C PRO A 137 24.49 -3.51 -4.91
N THR A 138 24.04 -2.26 -5.00
CA THR A 138 22.64 -1.86 -4.88
C THR A 138 21.83 -2.65 -5.92
N SER A 139 21.06 -3.64 -5.46
CA SER A 139 20.20 -4.45 -6.32
C SER A 139 18.85 -3.73 -6.45
N GLY A 140 18.46 -3.41 -7.67
CA GLY A 140 17.29 -2.59 -8.01
C GLY A 140 17.69 -1.33 -8.78
N VAL A 141 17.20 -1.17 -10.01
CA VAL A 141 17.54 -0.02 -10.87
C VAL A 141 16.79 1.20 -10.38
N ALA A 142 17.34 1.89 -9.37
CA ALA A 142 17.08 3.31 -9.22
C ALA A 142 17.40 3.96 -10.56
N ASN A 143 16.43 4.60 -11.21
CA ASN A 143 16.68 5.23 -12.50
C ASN A 143 17.43 6.55 -12.26
N PRO A 144 18.73 6.65 -12.59
CA PRO A 144 19.51 7.86 -12.30
C PRO A 144 19.04 9.08 -13.08
N ASN A 145 18.19 8.90 -14.09
CA ASN A 145 17.61 9.98 -14.89
C ASN A 145 16.32 10.54 -14.29
N LEU A 146 15.78 9.94 -13.23
CA LEU A 146 14.60 10.43 -12.53
C LEU A 146 15.00 11.09 -11.22
N THR A 147 14.67 12.37 -11.08
CA THR A 147 14.89 13.11 -9.83
C THR A 147 13.73 12.82 -8.85
N PRO A 148 14.01 12.48 -7.58
CA PRO A 148 13.00 12.40 -6.55
C PRO A 148 12.40 13.79 -6.29
N VAL A 149 11.12 13.84 -5.94
CA VAL A 149 10.47 15.05 -5.42
C VAL A 149 10.75 15.23 -3.93
N VAL A 150 11.20 14.19 -3.24
CA VAL A 150 11.70 14.26 -1.87
C VAL A 150 13.22 14.29 -1.86
N ASP A 151 13.81 15.34 -1.30
CA ASP A 151 15.27 15.48 -1.25
C ASP A 151 15.93 14.31 -0.52
N GLY A 152 17.01 13.79 -1.13
CA GLY A 152 17.78 12.67 -0.59
C GLY A 152 17.09 11.31 -0.69
N TRP A 153 15.99 11.19 -1.43
CA TRP A 153 15.28 9.93 -1.65
C TRP A 153 15.68 9.29 -2.99
N GLN A 154 15.37 8.01 -3.17
CA GLN A 154 15.54 7.28 -4.42
C GLN A 154 14.18 7.07 -5.10
N VAL A 155 14.18 6.94 -6.44
CA VAL A 155 12.95 6.77 -7.22
C VAL A 155 12.70 5.30 -7.51
N ALA A 156 11.52 4.81 -7.12
CA ALA A 156 10.94 3.55 -7.55
C ALA A 156 10.07 3.75 -8.80
N THR A 157 10.15 2.81 -9.73
CA THR A 157 9.37 2.85 -10.98
C THR A 157 8.27 1.80 -10.99
N VAL A 158 7.11 2.15 -11.57
CA VAL A 158 5.97 1.26 -11.72
C VAL A 158 5.49 1.31 -13.18
N PRO A 159 6.19 0.67 -14.12
CA PRO A 159 5.90 0.85 -15.55
C PRO A 159 4.50 0.34 -15.93
N LYS A 160 4.02 -0.77 -15.36
CA LYS A 160 2.62 -1.26 -15.48
C LYS A 160 1.53 -0.24 -15.10
N ARG A 161 1.89 0.83 -14.40
CA ARG A 161 0.98 1.90 -13.98
C ARG A 161 1.38 3.26 -14.53
N GLY A 162 2.44 3.35 -15.34
CA GLY A 162 2.98 4.62 -15.81
C GLY A 162 3.28 5.58 -14.66
N ALA A 163 3.74 5.04 -13.53
CA ALA A 163 3.89 5.79 -12.28
C ALA A 163 5.29 5.63 -11.68
N VAL A 164 5.67 6.58 -10.83
CA VAL A 164 6.89 6.54 -10.03
C VAL A 164 6.57 7.08 -8.63
N TYR A 165 7.39 6.69 -7.66
CA TYR A 165 7.33 7.20 -6.30
C TYR A 165 8.72 7.22 -5.67
N ASP A 166 8.85 7.88 -4.54
CA ASP A 166 10.11 8.05 -3.86
C ASP A 166 10.15 7.26 -2.55
N LEU A 167 11.35 6.80 -2.19
CA LEU A 167 11.66 6.10 -0.96
C LEU A 167 12.91 6.70 -0.33
N PRO A 168 13.08 6.66 1.00
CA PRO A 168 14.36 7.02 1.61
C PRO A 168 15.54 6.34 0.90
N ALA A 169 16.54 7.13 0.49
CA ALA A 169 17.76 6.56 -0.07
C ALA A 169 18.60 5.98 1.08
N GLY A 170 18.99 4.72 0.95
CA GLY A 170 19.60 3.99 2.05
C GLY A 170 18.61 3.73 3.19
N GLY A 171 19.13 3.32 4.34
CA GLY A 171 18.29 3.03 5.52
C GLY A 171 17.60 1.67 5.51
N GLY A 172 17.70 0.88 4.43
CA GLY A 172 17.22 -0.50 4.38
C GLY A 172 16.13 -0.78 3.35
N TRP A 173 15.69 0.24 2.60
CA TRP A 173 14.80 0.07 1.46
C TRP A 173 15.55 -0.48 0.25
N LYS A 174 14.96 -1.49 -0.38
CA LYS A 174 15.43 -2.09 -1.63
C LYS A 174 14.29 -2.16 -2.62
N LEU A 175 14.59 -1.90 -3.88
CA LEU A 175 13.64 -2.02 -4.97
C LEU A 175 13.65 -3.45 -5.47
N ASP A 176 12.49 -3.98 -5.87
CA ASP A 176 12.43 -5.22 -6.64
C ASP A 176 13.34 -5.06 -7.89
N PRO A 177 14.28 -5.99 -8.14
CA PRO A 177 15.14 -5.96 -9.31
C PRO A 177 14.35 -5.90 -10.64
N ASN A 178 13.12 -6.42 -10.66
CA ASN A 178 12.21 -6.35 -11.77
C ASN A 178 10.89 -5.64 -11.36
N PRO A 179 10.71 -4.35 -11.70
CA PRO A 179 9.51 -3.59 -11.29
C PRO A 179 8.20 -4.10 -11.92
N GLU A 180 8.27 -5.00 -12.90
CA GLU A 180 7.12 -5.66 -13.51
C GLU A 180 6.56 -6.83 -12.70
N ASN A 181 7.32 -7.32 -11.70
CA ASN A 181 6.90 -8.42 -10.84
C ASN A 181 5.60 -8.06 -10.11
N VAL A 182 4.67 -9.03 -10.06
CA VAL A 182 3.42 -8.90 -9.32
C VAL A 182 3.60 -9.55 -7.96
N HIS A 183 3.44 -8.76 -6.91
CA HIS A 183 3.39 -9.23 -5.53
C HIS A 183 1.94 -9.26 -5.08
N ALA A 184 1.60 -10.16 -4.17
CA ALA A 184 0.23 -10.38 -3.72
C ALA A 184 0.15 -10.63 -2.21
N PHE A 185 -0.90 -10.11 -1.58
CA PHE A 185 -1.33 -10.47 -0.24
C PHE A 185 -2.64 -11.25 -0.28
N GLY A 186 -2.74 -12.31 0.52
CA GLY A 186 -3.96 -13.11 0.64
C GLY A 186 -4.03 -14.27 -0.35
N PRO A 187 -5.17 -14.97 -0.37
CA PRO A 187 -5.29 -16.23 -1.10
C PRO A 187 -5.34 -16.00 -2.63
N PRO A 188 -5.00 -17.03 -3.45
CA PRO A 188 -4.89 -16.88 -4.91
C PRO A 188 -6.18 -16.48 -5.63
N ASP A 189 -7.34 -16.76 -5.05
CA ASP A 189 -8.66 -16.47 -5.62
C ASP A 189 -9.11 -15.02 -5.37
N ASP A 190 -8.57 -14.36 -4.34
CA ASP A 190 -8.93 -12.99 -4.00
C ASP A 190 -7.75 -12.14 -3.47
N PRO A 191 -6.62 -12.04 -4.20
CA PRO A 191 -5.43 -11.37 -3.70
C PRO A 191 -5.54 -9.83 -3.74
N VAL A 192 -4.74 -9.17 -2.90
CA VAL A 192 -4.36 -7.77 -3.08
C VAL A 192 -2.99 -7.72 -3.75
N THR A 193 -3.01 -7.53 -5.07
CA THR A 193 -1.81 -7.42 -5.92
C THR A 193 -1.20 -6.02 -6.00
N MET A 194 0.11 -5.93 -6.20
CA MET A 194 0.86 -4.69 -6.47
C MET A 194 2.11 -4.94 -7.34
N THR A 195 2.67 -3.88 -7.92
CA THR A 195 3.86 -3.88 -8.78
C THR A 195 4.77 -2.70 -8.43
N GLY A 196 6.00 -2.69 -8.96
CA GLY A 196 7.01 -1.69 -8.61
C GLY A 196 7.32 -1.70 -7.11
N VAL A 197 7.50 -2.90 -6.56
CA VAL A 197 7.60 -3.12 -5.12
C VAL A 197 8.94 -2.65 -4.57
N ALA A 198 8.90 -2.16 -3.33
CA ALA A 198 10.08 -1.94 -2.54
C ALA A 198 9.87 -2.46 -1.12
N ASP A 199 10.88 -3.16 -0.62
CA ASP A 199 10.85 -3.81 0.68
C ASP A 199 11.88 -3.17 1.61
N TYR A 200 11.49 -3.03 2.88
CA TYR A 200 12.31 -2.47 3.93
C TYR A 200 12.82 -3.56 4.87
N MET A 201 14.13 -3.60 5.09
CA MET A 201 14.80 -4.60 5.93
C MET A 201 14.44 -6.04 5.52
N GLU A 202 14.64 -6.37 4.25
CA GLU A 202 14.58 -7.76 3.78
C GLU A 202 15.49 -8.68 4.61
N GLY A 203 15.01 -9.89 4.91
CA GLY A 203 15.72 -10.92 5.67
C GLY A 203 15.91 -10.60 7.15
N PHE A 204 15.14 -9.68 7.74
CA PHE A 204 15.33 -9.32 9.16
C PHE A 204 15.04 -10.49 10.12
N CYS A 205 14.15 -11.42 9.75
CA CYS A 205 13.82 -12.59 10.55
C CYS A 205 14.80 -13.72 10.24
N SER A 206 15.51 -14.18 11.26
CA SER A 206 16.47 -15.28 11.11
C SER A 206 15.77 -16.55 10.60
N GLY A 207 16.24 -17.10 9.48
CA GLY A 207 15.66 -18.28 8.85
C GLY A 207 14.58 -17.98 7.81
N ASP A 208 14.19 -16.72 7.62
CA ASP A 208 13.24 -16.29 6.61
C ASP A 208 13.84 -15.14 5.77
N ALA A 209 14.51 -15.50 4.67
CA ALA A 209 15.12 -14.53 3.77
C ALA A 209 14.09 -13.64 3.03
N GLY A 210 12.83 -14.08 2.97
CA GLY A 210 11.71 -13.33 2.38
C GLY A 210 10.96 -12.45 3.38
N SER A 211 11.43 -12.37 4.63
CA SER A 211 10.86 -11.48 5.64
C SER A 211 11.21 -10.02 5.36
N PHE A 212 10.30 -9.09 5.63
CA PHE A 212 10.55 -7.65 5.53
C PHE A 212 9.80 -6.90 6.64
N ARG A 213 10.25 -5.72 7.03
CA ARG A 213 9.59 -4.89 8.06
C ARG A 213 8.56 -3.93 7.47
N ALA A 214 8.69 -3.57 6.21
CA ALA A 214 7.70 -2.80 5.47
C ALA A 214 7.75 -3.17 3.99
N THR A 215 6.65 -2.96 3.28
CA THR A 215 6.61 -3.05 1.82
C THR A 215 5.69 -2.00 1.24
N THR A 216 6.02 -1.57 0.03
CA THR A 216 5.25 -0.60 -0.74
C THR A 216 5.12 -1.02 -2.18
N GLY A 217 4.02 -0.66 -2.82
CA GLY A 217 3.83 -0.87 -4.25
C GLY A 217 2.57 -0.20 -4.76
N VAL A 218 2.35 -0.30 -6.06
CA VAL A 218 1.20 0.35 -6.72
C VAL A 218 0.37 -0.67 -7.49
N SER A 219 -0.93 -0.47 -7.48
CA SER A 219 -1.95 -1.31 -8.09
C SER A 219 -3.00 -0.46 -8.81
N ALA A 220 -3.99 -1.13 -9.38
CA ALA A 220 -5.22 -0.52 -9.87
C ALA A 220 -6.39 -1.34 -9.32
N ARG A 221 -7.45 -0.69 -8.87
CA ARG A 221 -8.62 -1.34 -8.27
C ARG A 221 -9.90 -0.76 -8.83
N LYS A 222 -10.89 -1.64 -9.02
CA LYS A 222 -12.22 -1.24 -9.46
C LYS A 222 -12.97 -0.56 -8.32
N GLY A 223 -13.76 0.44 -8.66
CA GLY A 223 -14.65 1.13 -7.73
C GLY A 223 -15.16 2.43 -8.32
N PRO A 224 -16.25 2.98 -7.75
CA PRO A 224 -16.95 4.14 -8.31
C PRO A 224 -16.19 5.46 -8.10
N ASP A 225 -15.34 5.54 -7.08
CA ASP A 225 -14.60 6.73 -6.71
C ASP A 225 -13.38 6.39 -5.83
N ASP A 226 -12.45 7.35 -5.72
CA ASP A 226 -11.21 7.20 -4.95
C ASP A 226 -11.47 6.91 -3.46
N THR A 227 -12.50 7.50 -2.84
CA THR A 227 -12.79 7.29 -1.42
C THR A 227 -13.24 5.86 -1.16
N THR A 228 -14.15 5.34 -1.98
CA THR A 228 -14.62 3.95 -1.90
C THR A 228 -13.46 2.99 -2.11
N VAL A 229 -12.66 3.19 -3.17
CA VAL A 229 -11.51 2.32 -3.47
C VAL A 229 -10.47 2.32 -2.36
N ALA A 230 -10.14 3.48 -1.77
CA ALA A 230 -9.17 3.56 -0.68
C ALA A 230 -9.64 2.82 0.58
N ASN A 231 -10.91 3.00 0.98
CA ASN A 231 -11.46 2.33 2.18
C ASN A 231 -11.46 0.81 2.01
N GLU A 232 -12.02 0.31 0.91
CA GLU A 232 -12.12 -1.12 0.66
C GLU A 232 -10.73 -1.76 0.53
N THR A 233 -9.81 -1.09 -0.16
CA THR A 233 -8.44 -1.60 -0.30
C THR A 233 -7.68 -1.56 1.02
N ALA A 234 -7.83 -0.50 1.83
CA ALA A 234 -7.20 -0.42 3.14
C ALA A 234 -7.68 -1.53 4.08
N GLN A 235 -8.99 -1.77 4.15
CA GLN A 235 -9.56 -2.85 4.93
C GLN A 235 -9.02 -4.21 4.47
N LYS A 236 -9.13 -4.51 3.18
CA LYS A 236 -8.74 -5.79 2.62
C LYS A 236 -7.24 -6.05 2.77
N LEU A 237 -6.40 -5.06 2.48
CA LEU A 237 -4.95 -5.17 2.67
C LEU A 237 -4.58 -5.41 4.14
N ALA A 238 -5.18 -4.65 5.07
CA ALA A 238 -4.93 -4.76 6.49
C ALA A 238 -5.33 -6.15 7.04
N GLU A 239 -6.42 -6.73 6.55
CA GLU A 239 -6.81 -8.09 6.90
C GLU A 239 -5.84 -9.12 6.32
N LEU A 240 -5.59 -9.07 5.00
CA LEU A 240 -4.86 -10.14 4.28
C LEU A 240 -3.36 -10.15 4.56
N ALA A 241 -2.72 -8.99 4.77
CA ALA A 241 -1.28 -8.94 5.04
C ALA A 241 -0.90 -9.52 6.42
N TYR A 242 -1.85 -9.57 7.36
CA TYR A 242 -1.58 -9.88 8.77
C TYR A 242 -2.41 -11.04 9.33
N VAL A 243 -2.98 -11.89 8.47
CA VAL A 243 -3.49 -13.21 8.91
C VAL A 243 -2.31 -14.07 9.36
N ARG A 244 -2.44 -14.75 10.51
CA ARG A 244 -1.46 -15.71 11.05
C ARG A 244 -2.15 -16.96 11.55
N ASP A 245 -1.83 -18.12 10.98
CA ASP A 245 -2.40 -19.42 11.38
C ASP A 245 -3.94 -19.41 11.48
N GLY A 246 -4.59 -18.72 10.53
CA GLY A 246 -6.05 -18.55 10.50
C GLY A 246 -6.60 -17.47 11.44
N ASN A 247 -5.79 -16.88 12.31
CA ASN A 247 -6.18 -15.77 13.16
C ASN A 247 -6.18 -14.46 12.37
N LYS A 248 -7.34 -13.83 12.30
CA LYS A 248 -7.47 -12.49 11.71
C LYS A 248 -6.93 -11.42 12.67
N PRO A 249 -6.30 -10.36 12.15
CA PRO A 249 -5.91 -9.23 12.98
C PRO A 249 -7.13 -8.40 13.40
N LEU A 250 -6.95 -7.58 14.44
CA LEU A 250 -7.85 -6.46 14.69
C LEU A 250 -7.44 -5.29 13.79
N VAL A 251 -8.38 -4.80 12.98
CA VAL A 251 -8.16 -3.67 12.06
C VAL A 251 -9.00 -2.48 12.52
N VAL A 252 -8.37 -1.32 12.63
CA VAL A 252 -9.03 -0.03 12.90
C VAL A 252 -8.67 0.95 11.79
N LEU A 253 -9.64 1.25 10.93
CA LEU A 253 -9.49 2.27 9.89
C LEU A 253 -9.58 3.69 10.48
N GLY A 254 -8.73 4.57 9.96
CA GLY A 254 -8.90 6.01 10.09
C GLY A 254 -9.91 6.54 9.08
N PRO A 255 -10.40 7.78 9.28
CA PRO A 255 -11.27 8.42 8.29
C PRO A 255 -10.51 8.69 6.98
N PRO A 256 -11.19 8.72 5.83
CA PRO A 256 -10.59 9.17 4.58
C PRO A 256 -10.11 10.62 4.66
N GLU A 257 -8.91 10.86 4.15
CA GLU A 257 -8.26 12.17 4.11
C GLU A 257 -8.03 12.60 2.67
N GLN A 258 -8.45 13.81 2.32
CA GLN A 258 -8.14 14.41 1.02
C GLN A 258 -6.71 14.94 1.04
N VAL A 259 -5.90 14.53 0.08
CA VAL A 259 -4.50 14.94 -0.06
C VAL A 259 -4.22 15.36 -1.51
N GLN A 260 -3.12 16.09 -1.71
CA GLN A 260 -2.64 16.45 -3.04
C GLN A 260 -1.30 15.78 -3.30
N LEU A 261 -1.20 15.11 -4.44
CA LEU A 261 0.04 14.57 -4.98
C LEU A 261 0.80 15.64 -5.78
N PRO A 262 2.09 15.41 -6.11
CA PRO A 262 2.84 16.23 -7.04
C PRO A 262 2.04 16.55 -8.32
N GLY A 263 2.08 17.81 -8.74
CA GLY A 263 1.28 18.31 -9.87
C GLY A 263 -0.15 18.70 -9.51
N GLY A 264 -0.53 18.71 -8.23
CA GLY A 264 -1.86 19.12 -7.78
C GLY A 264 -2.94 18.07 -8.06
N ILE A 265 -2.54 16.80 -8.19
CA ILE A 265 -3.46 15.70 -8.46
C ILE A 265 -4.19 15.37 -7.15
N PRO A 266 -5.54 15.43 -7.12
CA PRO A 266 -6.32 15.09 -5.94
C PRO A 266 -6.26 13.58 -5.68
N ALA A 267 -6.12 13.22 -4.42
CA ALA A 267 -6.08 11.82 -3.99
C ALA A 267 -6.76 11.65 -2.62
N VAL A 268 -7.16 10.43 -2.31
CA VAL A 268 -7.73 10.06 -1.01
C VAL A 268 -6.81 9.08 -0.31
N ARG A 269 -6.43 9.39 0.93
CA ARG A 269 -5.69 8.49 1.79
C ARG A 269 -6.58 7.89 2.85
N VAL A 270 -6.43 6.58 3.10
CA VAL A 270 -6.97 5.88 4.26
C VAL A 270 -5.82 5.16 4.95
N THR A 271 -5.66 5.41 6.24
CA THR A 271 -4.69 4.69 7.08
C THR A 271 -5.41 3.66 7.94
N ALA A 272 -4.78 2.52 8.22
CA ALA A 272 -5.27 1.56 9.20
C ALA A 272 -4.22 1.28 10.27
N ARG A 273 -4.68 1.05 11.50
CA ARG A 273 -3.90 0.40 12.55
C ARG A 273 -4.31 -1.07 12.61
N VAL A 274 -3.31 -1.94 12.67
CA VAL A 274 -3.49 -3.39 12.70
C VAL A 274 -2.85 -3.91 13.98
N THR A 275 -3.57 -4.76 14.71
CA THR A 275 -3.03 -5.49 15.86
C THR A 275 -3.14 -6.98 15.61
N LEU A 276 -2.02 -7.68 15.63
CA LEU A 276 -1.99 -9.14 15.51
C LEU A 276 -2.40 -9.77 16.83
N MET A 277 -3.38 -10.66 16.78
CA MET A 277 -3.90 -11.33 17.98
C MET A 277 -2.96 -12.45 18.48
N ALA A 278 -2.23 -13.06 17.55
CA ALA A 278 -1.25 -14.11 17.83
C ALA A 278 0.01 -13.88 16.97
N PRO A 279 0.86 -12.89 17.33
CA PRO A 279 2.08 -12.62 16.59
C PRO A 279 3.09 -13.78 16.76
N GLY A 280 3.73 -14.18 15.67
CA GLY A 280 4.85 -15.12 15.72
C GLY A 280 6.13 -14.47 16.27
N PRO A 281 7.22 -15.24 16.45
CA PRO A 281 8.45 -14.77 17.09
C PRO A 281 9.11 -13.54 16.43
N CYS A 282 8.95 -13.39 15.12
CA CYS A 282 9.51 -12.27 14.34
C CYS A 282 8.47 -11.19 13.98
N ASP A 283 7.19 -11.44 14.26
CA ASP A 283 6.13 -10.48 13.92
C ASP A 283 6.14 -9.31 14.90
N SER A 284 5.73 -8.14 14.42
CA SER A 284 5.28 -7.10 15.32
C SER A 284 3.87 -7.40 15.82
N LYS A 285 3.58 -7.02 17.07
CA LYS A 285 2.20 -6.98 17.57
C LYS A 285 1.35 -5.96 16.82
N ASN A 286 1.94 -4.85 16.37
CA ASN A 286 1.22 -3.75 15.74
C ASN A 286 1.80 -3.42 14.38
N ALA A 287 0.94 -2.99 13.48
CA ALA A 287 1.29 -2.59 12.15
C ALA A 287 0.49 -1.37 11.70
N ALA A 288 1.04 -0.65 10.74
CA ALA A 288 0.39 0.44 10.06
C ALA A 288 0.19 0.08 8.59
N VAL A 289 -0.94 0.54 8.06
CA VAL A 289 -1.27 0.50 6.64
C VAL A 289 -1.56 1.92 6.19
N SER A 290 -1.05 2.31 5.04
CA SER A 290 -1.40 3.57 4.36
C SER A 290 -1.74 3.23 2.92
N VAL A 291 -2.99 3.49 2.54
CA VAL A 291 -3.48 3.33 1.17
C VAL A 291 -3.85 4.69 0.63
N LEU A 292 -3.41 4.97 -0.59
CA LEU A 292 -3.75 6.19 -1.31
C LEU A 292 -4.36 5.83 -2.66
N SER A 293 -5.54 6.36 -2.95
CA SER A 293 -6.21 6.23 -4.25
C SER A 293 -6.23 7.57 -4.98
N THR A 294 -6.14 7.52 -6.31
CA THR A 294 -6.11 8.71 -7.16
C THR A 294 -6.55 8.37 -8.57
N ASN A 295 -6.87 9.41 -9.34
CA ASN A 295 -7.15 9.32 -10.77
C ASN A 295 -8.31 8.36 -11.08
N SER A 296 -9.36 8.39 -10.26
CA SER A 296 -10.56 7.63 -10.57
C SER A 296 -11.17 8.05 -11.91
N ASP A 297 -11.51 7.07 -12.74
CA ASP A 297 -12.27 7.26 -13.99
C ASP A 297 -13.77 6.94 -13.83
N GLY A 298 -14.23 6.74 -12.59
CA GLY A 298 -15.58 6.28 -12.27
C GLY A 298 -15.78 4.76 -12.32
N GLN A 299 -14.76 4.00 -12.72
CA GLN A 299 -14.78 2.52 -12.73
C GLN A 299 -13.60 1.91 -12.01
N SER A 300 -12.47 2.61 -11.98
CA SER A 300 -11.23 2.18 -11.37
C SER A 300 -10.40 3.37 -10.89
N SER A 301 -9.52 3.12 -9.94
CA SER A 301 -8.54 4.08 -9.43
C SER A 301 -7.15 3.45 -9.40
N MET A 302 -6.13 4.29 -9.55
CA MET A 302 -4.76 3.90 -9.20
C MET A 302 -4.65 3.87 -7.67
N VAL A 303 -4.00 2.84 -7.13
CA VAL A 303 -3.88 2.65 -5.68
C VAL A 303 -2.44 2.42 -5.28
N PHE A 304 -1.91 3.27 -4.39
CA PHE A 304 -0.68 3.03 -3.67
C PHE A 304 -0.98 2.24 -2.40
N LEU A 305 -0.21 1.17 -2.16
CA LEU A 305 -0.29 0.33 -0.98
C LEU A 305 1.02 0.42 -0.21
N ALA A 306 0.93 0.66 1.10
CA ALA A 306 2.08 0.68 1.98
C ALA A 306 1.73 0.03 3.31
N VAL A 307 2.57 -0.90 3.78
CA VAL A 307 2.40 -1.56 5.08
C VAL A 307 3.73 -1.56 5.82
N ALA A 308 3.71 -1.38 7.15
CA ALA A 308 4.89 -1.52 7.99
C ALA A 308 4.57 -2.05 9.38
N ASP A 309 5.48 -2.85 9.93
CA ASP A 309 5.54 -3.15 11.35
C ASP A 309 5.71 -1.85 12.14
N GLN A 310 5.05 -1.76 13.29
CA GLN A 310 5.16 -0.66 14.26
C GLN A 310 5.67 -1.20 15.59
N ASP A 311 6.08 -0.32 16.52
CA ASP A 311 6.50 -0.69 17.88
C ASP A 311 7.62 -1.74 17.96
N VAL A 312 8.48 -1.78 16.95
CA VAL A 312 9.70 -2.60 16.89
C VAL A 312 10.92 -1.70 16.64
N PRO A 313 12.14 -2.15 16.99
CA PRO A 313 13.35 -1.46 16.57
C PRO A 313 13.36 -1.22 15.06
N ASP A 314 13.82 -0.04 14.66
CA ASP A 314 13.94 0.37 13.27
C ASP A 314 12.61 0.38 12.48
N ALA A 315 11.46 0.42 13.17
CA ALA A 315 10.16 0.55 12.52
C ALA A 315 10.09 1.79 11.62
N VAL A 316 9.50 1.64 10.43
CA VAL A 316 9.22 2.79 9.55
C VAL A 316 8.13 3.65 10.20
N PRO A 317 8.39 4.93 10.51
CA PRO A 317 7.36 5.80 11.06
C PRO A 317 6.21 6.00 10.08
N ILE A 318 4.98 6.12 10.61
CA ILE A 318 3.79 6.35 9.78
C ILE A 318 3.91 7.61 8.91
N ASP A 319 4.56 8.66 9.41
CA ASP A 319 4.81 9.88 8.64
C ASP A 319 5.72 9.62 7.45
N THR A 320 6.69 8.72 7.57
CA THR A 320 7.53 8.29 6.46
C THR A 320 6.72 7.50 5.44
N LEU A 321 5.86 6.56 5.86
CA LEU A 321 4.95 5.86 4.93
C LEU A 321 4.00 6.82 4.21
N ASN A 322 3.46 7.80 4.93
CA ASN A 322 2.59 8.82 4.36
C ASN A 322 3.33 9.69 3.35
N LYS A 323 4.60 10.02 3.62
CA LYS A 323 5.45 10.76 2.68
C LYS A 323 5.82 9.93 1.45
N ILE A 324 6.06 8.63 1.60
CA ILE A 324 6.27 7.67 0.48
C ILE A 324 5.03 7.64 -0.41
N THR A 325 3.85 7.35 0.15
CA THR A 325 2.59 7.28 -0.61
C THR A 325 2.26 8.61 -1.31
N GLN A 326 2.49 9.75 -0.67
CA GLN A 326 2.25 11.08 -1.25
C GLN A 326 3.24 11.49 -2.34
N SER A 327 4.36 10.79 -2.52
CA SER A 327 5.33 11.08 -3.58
C SER A 327 4.93 10.49 -4.96
N LEU A 328 3.83 9.73 -4.99
CA LEU A 328 3.29 9.11 -6.20
C LEU A 328 3.03 10.16 -7.27
N ARG A 329 3.51 9.89 -8.48
CA ARG A 329 3.31 10.76 -9.65
C ARG A 329 3.40 9.96 -10.94
N SER A 330 2.95 10.56 -12.03
CA SER A 330 3.13 9.98 -13.36
C SER A 330 4.61 9.87 -13.70
N MET A 331 4.97 8.79 -14.38
CA MET A 331 6.29 8.62 -14.96
C MET A 331 6.47 9.62 -16.12
N PRO A 332 7.58 10.39 -16.16
CA PRO A 332 7.90 11.21 -17.32
C PRO A 332 7.96 10.37 -18.60
N LYS A 333 7.44 10.92 -19.70
CA LYS A 333 7.50 10.29 -21.03
C LYS A 333 8.87 10.45 -21.66
#